data_AF-A0A838Q653-F1
#
_entry.id   AF-A0A838Q653-F1
#
_cell.length_a   1.000
_cell.length_b   1.000
_cell.length_c   1.000
_cell.angle_alpha   90.00
_cell.angle_beta   90.00
_cell.angle_gamma   90.00
#
_symmetry.space_group_name_H-M   'P 1'
#
loop_
_entity.id
_entity.type
_entity.pdbx_description
1 polymer ?
#
loop_
_entity_poly.entity_id
_entity_poly.type
_entity_poly.pdbx_seq_one_letter_code
_entity_poly.pdbx_strand_id
1 'polypeptide(L)'
;FTERDVDEYWAPTQFPEFTRAMRHLLHEFTWRAPFPELDMPCLVISGTLDHLARGETVEAVARSRPGMQMLTVPDAGHVVFDEAPEVVNAAIVDFIGRSGAGYSRWR
;
A
#
# COMPACT_ATOMS: atom_id res chain seq x y z
N PHE A 1 -16.75 5.81 -3.59
CA PHE A 1 -16.50 5.81 -5.04
C PHE A 1 -17.62 6.51 -5.78
N THR A 2 -17.24 7.39 -6.70
CA THR A 2 -18.11 8.05 -7.67
C THR A 2 -18.24 7.19 -8.93
N GLU A 3 -19.17 7.53 -9.84
CA GLU A 3 -19.27 6.87 -11.15
C GLU A 3 -17.98 7.01 -11.97
N ARG A 4 -17.32 8.16 -11.85
CA ARG A 4 -16.03 8.41 -12.52
C ARG A 4 -14.95 7.48 -11.97
N ASP A 5 -14.86 7.31 -10.66
CA ASP A 5 -13.86 6.43 -10.05
C ASP A 5 -14.04 5.00 -10.60
N VAL A 6 -15.29 4.55 -10.68
CA VAL A 6 -15.63 3.23 -11.24
C VAL A 6 -15.18 3.15 -12.71
N ASP A 7 -15.50 4.13 -13.55
CA ASP A 7 -15.07 4.16 -14.95
C ASP A 7 -13.53 4.09 -15.10
N GLU A 8 -12.79 4.84 -14.27
CA GLU A 8 -11.33 4.82 -14.26
C GLU A 8 -10.77 3.43 -13.88
N TYR A 9 -11.40 2.72 -12.92
CA TYR A 9 -11.05 1.33 -12.59
C TYR A 9 -11.36 0.34 -13.71
N TRP A 10 -12.40 0.60 -14.52
CA TRP A 10 -12.76 -0.22 -15.67
C TRP A 10 -11.94 0.10 -16.91
N ALA A 11 -11.34 1.28 -17.01
CA ALA A 11 -10.61 1.73 -18.19
C ALA A 11 -9.60 0.69 -18.71
N PRO A 12 -8.81 -0.03 -17.89
CA PRO A 12 -7.88 -1.06 -18.38
C PRO A 12 -8.55 -2.23 -19.11
N THR A 13 -9.83 -2.52 -18.85
CA THR A 13 -10.56 -3.62 -19.51
C THR A 13 -10.77 -3.41 -21.01
N GLN A 14 -10.52 -2.20 -21.52
CA GLN A 14 -10.50 -1.93 -22.95
C GLN A 14 -9.38 -2.68 -23.69
N PHE A 15 -8.34 -3.12 -22.97
CA PHE A 15 -7.23 -3.88 -23.53
C PHE A 15 -7.49 -5.39 -23.42
N PRO A 16 -7.41 -6.15 -24.53
CA PRO A 16 -7.63 -7.61 -24.52
C PRO A 16 -6.73 -8.39 -23.56
N GLU A 17 -5.54 -7.87 -23.26
CA GLU A 17 -4.55 -8.48 -22.39
C GLU A 17 -4.91 -8.37 -20.90
N PHE A 18 -5.80 -7.43 -20.54
CA PHE A 18 -6.08 -7.11 -19.15
C PHE A 18 -6.63 -8.32 -18.38
N THR A 19 -7.55 -9.09 -18.96
CA THR A 19 -8.09 -10.29 -18.32
C THR A 19 -7.00 -11.33 -18.06
N ARG A 20 -6.04 -11.50 -18.98
CA ARG A 20 -4.91 -12.43 -18.78
C ARG A 20 -3.99 -11.95 -17.67
N ALA A 21 -3.70 -10.64 -17.62
CA ALA A 21 -2.89 -10.03 -16.57
C ALA A 21 -3.55 -10.16 -15.20
N MET A 22 -4.84 -9.85 -15.09
CA MET A 22 -5.61 -9.99 -13.85
C MET A 22 -5.64 -11.45 -13.37
N ARG A 23 -5.83 -12.41 -14.28
CA ARG A 23 -5.77 -13.83 -13.96
C ARG A 23 -4.40 -14.24 -13.40
N HIS A 24 -3.30 -13.78 -14.01
CA HIS A 24 -1.97 -14.08 -13.48
C HIS A 24 -1.79 -13.45 -12.08
N LEU A 25 -2.19 -12.20 -11.90
CA LEU A 25 -2.11 -11.52 -10.60
C LEU A 25 -2.87 -12.29 -9.51
N LEU A 26 -4.08 -12.77 -9.79
CA LEU A 26 -4.90 -13.48 -8.81
C LEU A 26 -4.40 -14.91 -8.48
N HIS A 27 -3.71 -15.57 -9.41
CA HIS A 27 -3.34 -16.99 -9.26
C HIS A 27 -1.86 -17.24 -9.02
N GLU A 28 -0.97 -16.35 -9.46
CA GLU A 28 0.48 -16.55 -9.39
C GLU A 28 1.13 -15.70 -8.30
N PHE A 29 0.51 -14.61 -7.88
CA PHE A 29 1.02 -13.80 -6.79
C PHE A 29 0.95 -14.56 -5.48
N THR A 30 2.07 -14.59 -4.74
CA THR A 30 2.09 -15.16 -3.39
C THR A 30 2.68 -14.14 -2.42
N TRP A 31 2.01 -13.97 -1.28
CA TRP A 31 2.48 -13.16 -0.15
C TRP A 31 3.62 -13.84 0.63
N ARG A 32 4.36 -14.77 0.01
CA ARG A 32 5.35 -15.59 0.72
C ARG A 32 6.66 -14.84 0.86
N ALA A 33 7.16 -14.85 2.10
CA ALA A 33 8.50 -14.44 2.47
C ALA A 33 9.60 -15.21 1.68
N PRO A 34 10.82 -14.65 1.61
CA PRO A 34 11.23 -13.38 2.22
C PRO A 34 10.97 -12.18 1.31
N PHE A 35 10.33 -11.15 1.88
CA PHE A 35 10.52 -9.80 1.37
C PHE A 35 11.97 -9.40 1.61
N PRO A 36 12.65 -8.76 0.65
CA PRO A 36 14.02 -8.33 0.81
C PRO A 36 14.18 -7.48 2.08
N GLU A 37 15.37 -7.50 2.66
CA GLU A 37 15.70 -6.58 3.75
C GLU A 37 15.67 -5.14 3.23
N LEU A 38 14.95 -4.30 3.96
CA LEU A 38 14.78 -2.89 3.64
C LEU A 38 15.61 -2.09 4.65
N ASP A 39 16.78 -1.62 4.21
CA ASP A 39 17.73 -0.85 5.05
C ASP A 39 17.39 0.65 5.12
N MET A 40 16.17 1.01 4.71
CA MET A 40 15.65 2.37 4.71
C MET A 40 14.44 2.50 5.64
N PRO A 41 14.13 3.72 6.12
CA PRO A 41 12.86 3.97 6.81
C PRO A 41 11.68 3.47 5.97
N CYS A 42 10.76 2.76 6.61
CA CYS A 42 9.56 2.22 5.98
C CYS A 42 8.30 2.61 6.75
N LEU A 43 7.25 3.00 6.02
CA LEU A 43 5.90 3.21 6.54
C LEU A 43 4.95 2.21 5.87
N VAL A 44 4.23 1.45 6.69
CA VAL A 44 3.15 0.56 6.26
C VAL A 44 1.82 1.22 6.61
N ILE A 45 0.90 1.29 5.65
CA ILE A 45 -0.45 1.85 5.85
C ILE A 45 -1.47 0.80 5.41
N SER A 46 -2.45 0.49 6.26
CA SER A 46 -3.53 -0.45 5.92
C SER A 46 -4.87 0.00 6.47
N GLY A 47 -5.97 -0.48 5.88
CA GLY A 47 -7.31 -0.27 6.40
C GLY A 47 -7.75 -1.38 7.37
N THR A 48 -8.65 -1.08 8.32
CA THR A 48 -9.20 -2.09 9.25
C THR A 48 -10.14 -3.09 8.57
N LEU A 49 -10.67 -2.75 7.39
CA LEU A 49 -11.60 -3.57 6.60
C LEU A 49 -10.88 -4.29 5.44
N ASP A 50 -9.54 -4.26 5.38
CA ASP A 50 -8.79 -4.97 4.35
C ASP A 50 -8.83 -6.49 4.58
N HIS A 51 -9.47 -7.19 3.64
CA HIS A 51 -9.55 -8.65 3.62
C HIS A 51 -8.57 -9.31 2.64
N LEU A 52 -7.93 -8.52 1.78
CA LEU A 52 -6.95 -8.97 0.80
C LEU A 52 -5.55 -9.07 1.43
N ALA A 53 -5.12 -8.03 2.12
CA ALA A 53 -3.93 -8.04 2.97
C ALA A 53 -4.36 -8.23 4.43
N ARG A 54 -4.56 -9.49 4.84
CA ARG A 54 -5.02 -9.82 6.20
C ARG A 54 -4.14 -9.15 7.26
N GLY A 55 -4.77 -8.48 8.23
CA GLY A 55 -4.08 -7.70 9.28
C GLY A 55 -2.94 -8.43 9.99
N GLU A 56 -3.08 -9.74 10.25
CA GLU A 56 -2.01 -10.55 10.85
C GLU A 56 -0.71 -10.55 10.01
N THR A 57 -0.82 -10.57 8.67
CA THR A 57 0.33 -10.51 7.75
C THR A 57 0.95 -9.11 7.75
N VAL A 58 0.12 -8.07 7.75
CA VAL A 58 0.58 -6.68 7.72
C VAL A 58 1.28 -6.31 9.04
N GLU A 59 0.69 -6.70 10.18
CA GLU A 59 1.32 -6.52 11.50
C GLU A 59 2.59 -7.35 11.65
N ALA A 60 2.65 -8.56 11.09
CA ALA A 60 3.86 -9.38 11.11
C ALA A 60 4.99 -8.70 10.32
N VAL A 61 4.68 -8.11 9.16
CA VAL A 61 5.66 -7.32 8.39
C VAL A 61 6.11 -6.11 9.20
N ALA A 62 5.20 -5.31 9.75
CA ALA A 62 5.54 -4.13 10.53
C ALA A 62 6.38 -4.46 11.79
N ARG A 63 6.16 -5.63 12.41
CA ARG A 63 6.94 -6.10 13.57
C ARG A 63 8.23 -6.82 13.18
N SER A 64 8.41 -7.19 11.92
CA SER A 64 9.55 -7.99 11.49
C SER A 64 10.89 -7.25 11.57
N ARG A 65 10.89 -5.91 11.61
CA ARG A 65 12.11 -5.10 11.53
C ARG A 65 12.08 -3.85 12.42
N PRO A 66 13.20 -3.52 13.09
CA PRO A 66 13.33 -2.26 13.83
C PRO A 66 13.17 -1.04 12.89
N GLY A 67 12.42 -0.03 13.34
CA GLY A 67 12.28 1.24 12.60
C GLY A 67 11.15 1.27 11.56
N MET A 68 10.43 0.17 11.35
CA MET A 68 9.18 0.19 10.58
C MET A 68 8.09 0.96 11.34
N GLN A 69 7.42 1.87 10.65
CA GLN A 69 6.25 2.58 11.15
C GLN A 69 4.99 1.95 10.57
N MET A 70 3.91 1.92 11.36
CA MET A 70 2.63 1.34 10.97
C MET A 70 1.51 2.33 11.25
N LEU A 71 0.63 2.52 10.27
CA LEU A 71 -0.62 3.25 10.40
C LEU A 71 -1.77 2.35 9.97
N THR A 72 -2.71 2.11 10.87
CA THR A 72 -3.97 1.43 10.56
C THR A 72 -5.09 2.46 10.49
N VAL A 73 -5.74 2.59 9.33
CA VAL A 73 -6.82 3.53 9.08
C VAL A 73 -8.17 2.87 9.41
N PRO A 74 -8.93 3.40 10.38
CA PRO A 74 -10.27 2.89 10.70
C PRO A 74 -11.22 3.01 9.51
N ASP A 75 -12.13 2.04 9.38
CA ASP A 75 -13.23 2.00 8.42
C ASP A 75 -12.82 2.06 6.94
N ALA A 76 -11.53 1.86 6.63
CA ALA A 76 -11.01 1.75 5.26
C ALA A 76 -10.72 0.30 4.88
N GLY A 77 -10.91 -0.03 3.60
CA GLY A 77 -10.63 -1.32 2.99
C GLY A 77 -9.22 -1.42 2.39
N HIS A 78 -9.10 -2.20 1.32
CA HIS A 78 -7.83 -2.50 0.67
C HIS A 78 -7.24 -1.31 -0.11
N VAL A 79 -8.10 -0.47 -0.68
CA VAL A 79 -7.67 0.67 -1.49
C VAL A 79 -7.60 1.92 -0.60
N VAL A 80 -6.89 1.79 0.52
CA VAL A 80 -6.89 2.77 1.62
C VAL A 80 -6.54 4.20 1.18
N PHE A 81 -5.74 4.35 0.12
CA PHE A 81 -5.35 5.65 -0.43
C PHE A 81 -6.49 6.37 -1.18
N ASP A 82 -7.44 5.63 -1.77
CA ASP A 82 -8.64 6.21 -2.39
C ASP A 82 -9.76 6.38 -1.36
N GLU A 83 -9.81 5.52 -0.34
CA GLU A 83 -10.86 5.52 0.68
C GLU A 83 -10.64 6.58 1.78
N ALA A 84 -9.38 6.87 2.11
CA ALA A 84 -9.01 7.86 3.14
C ALA A 84 -7.82 8.73 2.68
N PRO A 85 -7.94 9.45 1.55
CA PRO A 85 -6.83 10.15 0.92
C PRO A 85 -6.19 11.20 1.82
N GLU A 86 -6.96 11.92 2.64
CA GLU A 86 -6.44 12.94 3.55
C GLU A 86 -5.54 12.33 4.62
N VAL A 87 -5.96 11.20 5.19
CA VAL A 87 -5.21 10.48 6.24
C VAL A 87 -3.92 9.89 5.65
N VAL A 88 -4.03 9.24 4.50
CA VAL A 88 -2.89 8.61 3.83
C VAL A 88 -1.87 9.65 3.36
N ASN A 89 -2.32 10.72 2.70
CA ASN A 89 -1.43 11.77 2.22
C ASN A 89 -0.73 12.51 3.36
N ALA A 90 -1.44 12.82 4.45
CA ALA A 90 -0.85 13.43 5.63
C ALA A 90 0.25 12.54 6.23
N ALA A 91 -0.02 11.24 6.36
CA ALA A 91 0.94 10.27 6.89
C ALA A 91 2.20 10.17 6.02
N ILE A 92 2.05 10.14 4.68
CA ILE A 92 3.18 10.09 3.74
C ILE A 92 4.03 11.37 3.84
N VAL A 93 3.40 12.55 3.82
CA VAL A 93 4.10 13.84 3.91
C VAL A 93 4.87 13.95 5.21
N ASP A 94 4.24 13.60 6.33
CA ASP A 94 4.82 13.62 7.66
C ASP A 94 5.99 12.62 7.80
N PHE A 95 5.83 11.41 7.26
CA PHE A 95 6.90 10.41 7.20
C PHE A 95 8.11 10.88 6.40
N ILE A 96 7.90 11.36 5.18
CA ILE A 96 8.97 11.87 4.31
C ILE A 96 9.63 13.11 4.96
N GLY A 97 8.85 14.01 5.55
CA GLY A 97 9.36 15.21 6.22
C GLY A 97 10.32 14.89 7.37
N ARG A 98 10.02 13.86 8.16
CA ARG A 98 10.91 13.37 9.23
C ARG A 98 12.13 12.64 8.70
N SER A 99 11.98 11.83 7.65
CA SER A 99 13.09 11.09 7.04
C SER A 99 14.04 12.00 6.22
N GLY A 100 13.54 13.14 5.73
CA GLY A 100 14.29 14.14 4.96
C GLY A 100 15.32 14.94 5.77
N ALA A 101 15.27 14.89 7.11
CA ALA A 101 16.27 15.54 7.96
C ALA A 101 17.69 14.93 7.85
N GLY A 102 17.83 13.76 7.21
CA GLY A 102 19.11 13.13 6.90
C GLY A 102 19.49 13.12 5.41
N TYR A 103 18.64 13.62 4.50
CA TYR A 103 18.91 13.57 3.07
C TYR A 103 19.72 14.82 2.65
N SER A 104 21.05 14.75 2.78
CA SER A 104 21.93 15.73 2.13
C SER A 104 21.73 15.61 0.62
N ARG A 105 21.06 16.61 0.04
CA ARG A 105 21.01 16.96 -1.37
C ARG A 105 22.17 16.35 -2.16
N TRP A 106 21.85 15.47 -3.11
CA TRP A 106 22.77 14.99 -4.15
C TRP A 106 23.60 16.15 -4.71
N ARG A 107 24.92 16.06 -4.52
CA ARG A 107 25.95 16.79 -5.26
C ARG A 107 26.52 15.86 -6.33
#